data_AF-A0A2N6DPG4-F1
#
_entry.id   AF-A0A2N6DPG4-F1
#
_cell.length_a   1.000
_cell.length_b   1.000
_cell.length_c   1.000
_cell.angle_alpha   90.00
_cell.angle_beta   90.00
_cell.angle_gamma   90.00
#
_symmetry.space_group_name_H-M   'P 1'
#
loop_
_entity.id
_entity.type
_entity.pdbx_description
1 polymer ?
#
loop_
_entity_poly.entity_id
_entity_poly.type
_entity_poly.pdbx_seq_one_letter_code
_entity_poly.pdbx_strand_id
1 'polypeptide(L)'
;MKKLAILSALMILLFSAAATAQPQFEGMSPFTKTELTRFIQDWPAFVSWADERGEAYGDKENGYIWSSQVTRWLDQHGWQPERMFYVAYRCATGMASILLDEQAPEVEAGMAEAQMAIMNNPSLSAAQREQMLAMFRQSQSSYQQARELDTTIPPQEMALIRHYSEQIRTAMELNDER
;
A
#
# COMPACT_ATOMS: atom_id res chain seq x y z
N MET A 1 14.15 -8.66 -20.70
CA MET A 1 14.02 -9.37 -19.40
C MET A 1 14.94 -8.71 -18.38
N LYS A 2 14.44 -7.70 -17.66
CA LYS A 2 15.06 -7.04 -16.46
C LYS A 2 14.27 -5.79 -15.98
N LYS A 3 12.96 -5.70 -16.28
CA LYS A 3 12.09 -4.63 -15.77
C LYS A 3 11.24 -5.06 -14.55
N LEU A 4 11.28 -6.34 -14.18
CA LEU A 4 10.41 -6.94 -13.16
C LEU A 4 10.94 -6.87 -11.71
N ALA A 5 12.16 -6.39 -11.46
CA ALA A 5 12.76 -6.55 -10.14
C ALA A 5 12.68 -5.32 -9.21
N ILE A 6 12.41 -4.12 -9.75
CA ILE A 6 12.53 -2.87 -8.97
C ILE A 6 11.16 -2.34 -8.50
N LEU A 7 10.08 -2.50 -9.30
CA LEU A 7 8.72 -2.18 -8.85
C LEU A 7 8.27 -3.04 -7.66
N SER A 8 8.65 -4.32 -7.65
CA SER A 8 8.39 -5.19 -6.51
C SER A 8 9.21 -4.81 -5.30
N ALA A 9 10.41 -4.23 -5.42
CA ALA A 9 11.22 -3.86 -4.26
C ALA A 9 10.66 -2.63 -3.52
N LEU A 10 10.14 -1.61 -4.24
CA LEU A 10 9.53 -0.44 -3.61
C LEU A 10 8.15 -0.77 -3.01
N MET A 11 7.34 -1.58 -3.70
CA MET A 11 6.10 -2.10 -3.12
C MET A 11 6.35 -3.05 -1.94
N ILE A 12 7.31 -3.98 -2.01
CA ILE A 12 7.62 -4.90 -0.91
C ILE A 12 8.25 -4.14 0.28
N LEU A 13 9.03 -3.08 0.05
CA LEU A 13 9.51 -2.19 1.12
C LEU A 13 8.38 -1.38 1.75
N LEU A 14 7.35 -1.00 0.98
CA LEU A 14 6.15 -0.32 1.50
C LEU A 14 5.18 -1.31 2.19
N PHE A 15 5.08 -2.57 1.73
CA PHE A 15 4.22 -3.61 2.30
C PHE A 15 4.84 -4.34 3.50
N SER A 16 6.17 -4.40 3.62
CA SER A 16 6.83 -4.92 4.83
C SER A 16 6.71 -3.96 6.03
N ALA A 17 6.23 -2.73 5.80
CA ALA A 17 6.00 -1.71 6.83
C ALA A 17 4.53 -1.61 7.28
N ALA A 18 3.62 -2.48 6.80
CA ALA A 18 2.22 -2.45 7.23
C ALA A 18 2.00 -2.82 8.71
N ALA A 19 3.04 -3.31 9.42
CA ALA A 19 2.97 -3.59 10.86
C ALA A 19 3.60 -2.49 11.74
N THR A 20 4.24 -1.48 11.16
CA THR A 20 4.81 -0.35 11.92
C THR A 20 4.54 0.92 11.15
N ALA A 21 3.58 1.73 11.62
CA ALA A 21 3.50 3.14 11.24
C ALA A 21 4.93 3.70 11.24
N GLN A 22 5.42 4.13 10.07
CA GLN A 22 6.78 4.63 9.92
C GLN A 22 6.99 5.73 10.96
N PRO A 23 7.78 5.53 12.03
CA PRO A 23 7.86 6.49 13.14
C PRO A 23 8.29 7.88 12.67
N GLN A 24 9.01 7.95 11.54
CA GLN A 24 9.43 9.21 10.93
C GLN A 24 8.29 10.09 10.39
N PHE A 25 7.09 9.56 10.20
CA PHE A 25 5.93 10.30 9.68
C PHE A 25 4.87 10.57 10.75
N GLU A 26 5.09 10.09 11.97
CA GLU A 26 4.21 10.34 13.10
C GLU A 26 4.18 11.84 13.44
N GLY A 27 2.98 12.38 13.69
CA GLY A 27 2.79 13.80 14.03
C GLY A 27 2.92 14.78 12.85
N MET A 28 3.25 14.33 11.64
CA MET A 28 3.23 15.19 10.46
C MET A 28 1.80 15.64 10.14
N SER A 29 1.64 16.92 9.79
CA SER A 29 0.34 17.45 9.37
C SER A 29 -0.15 16.73 8.10
N PRO A 30 -1.46 16.50 7.97
CA PRO A 30 -2.01 15.92 6.75
C PRO A 30 -1.61 16.72 5.50
N PHE A 31 -1.44 16.04 4.37
CA PHE A 31 -1.19 16.69 3.10
C PHE A 31 -2.42 17.42 2.57
N THR A 32 -2.14 18.45 1.78
CA THR A 32 -3.15 19.28 1.12
C THR A 32 -3.38 18.81 -0.31
N LYS A 33 -4.49 19.26 -0.91
CA LYS A 33 -4.75 19.06 -2.34
C LYS A 33 -3.58 19.56 -3.21
N THR A 34 -3.01 20.72 -2.90
CA THR A 34 -1.89 21.29 -3.64
C THR A 34 -0.68 20.35 -3.63
N GLU A 35 -0.34 19.82 -2.46
CA GLU A 35 0.78 18.88 -2.32
C GLU A 35 0.52 17.58 -3.06
N LEU A 36 -0.70 17.03 -2.98
CA LEU A 36 -1.07 15.84 -3.73
C LEU A 36 -0.97 16.05 -5.25
N THR A 37 -1.52 17.16 -5.77
CA THR A 37 -1.47 17.44 -7.21
C THR A 37 -0.05 17.63 -7.71
N ARG A 38 0.81 18.25 -6.91
CA ARG A 38 2.23 18.41 -7.22
C ARG A 38 2.94 17.06 -7.18
N PHE A 39 2.65 16.23 -6.19
CA PHE A 39 3.22 14.89 -6.07
C PHE A 39 2.89 14.04 -7.31
N ILE A 40 1.63 14.03 -7.74
CA ILE A 40 1.18 13.32 -8.95
C ILE A 40 1.97 13.77 -10.20
N GLN A 41 2.32 15.05 -10.29
CA GLN A 41 3.09 15.60 -11.40
C GLN A 41 4.58 15.22 -11.33
N ASP A 42 5.18 15.33 -10.14
CA ASP A 42 6.63 15.25 -9.97
C ASP A 42 7.14 13.81 -9.74
N TRP A 43 6.29 12.93 -9.18
CA TRP A 43 6.68 11.57 -8.81
C TRP A 43 7.20 10.72 -9.98
N PRO A 44 6.55 10.68 -11.17
CA PRO A 44 7.08 9.90 -12.29
C PRO A 44 8.49 10.35 -12.72
N ALA A 45 8.73 11.67 -12.74
CA ALA A 45 10.03 12.22 -13.08
C ALA A 45 11.10 11.89 -12.03
N PHE A 46 10.71 11.92 -10.74
CA PHE A 46 11.59 11.50 -9.64
C PHE A 46 11.99 10.03 -9.77
N VAL A 47 11.02 9.13 -9.97
CA VAL A 47 11.27 7.68 -10.09
C VAL A 47 12.17 7.39 -11.29
N SER A 48 11.88 7.99 -12.45
CA SER A 48 12.73 7.83 -13.65
C SER A 48 14.16 8.31 -13.39
N TRP A 49 14.33 9.48 -12.76
CA TRP A 49 15.64 10.02 -12.44
C TRP A 49 16.41 9.14 -11.46
N ALA A 50 15.72 8.58 -10.45
CA ALA A 50 16.32 7.72 -9.45
C ALA A 50 16.78 6.39 -10.06
N ASP A 51 15.94 5.76 -10.89
CA ASP A 51 16.24 4.49 -11.56
C ASP A 51 17.47 4.60 -12.48
N GLU A 52 17.54 5.66 -13.30
CA GLU A 52 18.69 5.95 -14.18
C GLU A 52 20.02 6.06 -13.44
N ARG A 53 19.97 6.37 -12.14
CA ARG A 53 21.14 6.64 -11.30
C ARG A 53 21.41 5.57 -10.26
N GLY A 54 20.57 4.53 -10.19
CA GLY A 54 20.64 3.51 -9.16
C GLY A 54 20.44 4.07 -7.75
N GLU A 55 19.73 5.19 -7.63
CA GLU A 55 19.36 5.77 -6.34
C GLU A 55 18.23 4.94 -5.74
N ALA A 56 18.42 4.46 -4.52
CA ALA A 56 17.44 3.66 -3.81
C ALA A 56 17.23 4.21 -2.40
N TYR A 57 16.03 4.03 -1.88
CA TYR A 57 15.79 4.19 -0.45
C TYR A 57 16.47 3.03 0.28
N GLY A 58 17.60 3.33 0.93
CA GLY A 58 18.45 2.34 1.57
C GLY A 58 18.56 2.55 3.06
N ASP A 59 18.47 1.45 3.79
CA ASP A 59 18.81 1.36 5.20
C ASP A 59 20.33 1.53 5.35
N LYS A 60 20.77 2.52 6.13
CA LYS A 60 22.15 2.58 6.65
C LYS A 60 22.09 2.15 8.11
N GLU A 61 23.20 1.67 8.66
CA GLU A 61 23.31 1.21 10.06
C GLU A 61 22.76 2.17 11.14
N ASN A 62 22.43 3.42 10.80
CA ASN A 62 21.81 4.43 11.67
C ASN A 62 20.50 5.03 11.11
N GLY A 63 19.75 4.27 10.31
CA GLY A 63 18.44 4.64 9.76
C GLY A 63 18.43 4.89 8.26
N TYR A 64 17.24 5.19 7.75
CA TYR A 64 17.02 5.52 6.34
C TYR A 64 17.59 6.90 6.00
N ILE A 65 18.66 6.96 5.22
CA ILE A 65 19.29 8.22 4.82
C ILE A 65 19.20 8.37 3.30
N TRP A 66 18.52 9.42 2.86
CA TRP A 66 18.52 9.85 1.47
C TRP A 66 19.95 10.17 1.02
N SER A 67 20.33 9.75 -0.18
CA SER A 67 21.61 10.20 -0.74
C SER A 67 21.58 11.72 -0.92
N SER A 68 22.76 12.35 -0.92
CA SER A 68 22.87 13.77 -1.20
C SER A 68 22.38 14.14 -2.61
N GLN A 69 22.33 13.17 -3.53
CA GLN A 69 21.77 13.36 -4.87
C GLN A 69 20.25 13.42 -4.81
N VAL A 70 19.60 12.54 -4.04
CA VAL A 70 18.15 12.56 -3.82
C VAL A 70 17.73 13.88 -3.18
N THR A 71 18.41 14.31 -2.11
CA THR A 71 18.13 15.61 -1.47
C THR A 71 18.27 16.76 -2.45
N ARG A 72 19.31 16.76 -3.30
CA ARG A 72 19.54 17.81 -4.29
C ARG A 72 18.46 17.85 -5.36
N TRP A 73 18.05 16.69 -5.88
CA TRP A 73 16.98 16.63 -6.88
C TRP A 73 15.68 17.18 -6.30
N LEU A 74 15.33 16.76 -5.08
CA LEU A 74 14.11 17.19 -4.39
C LEU A 74 14.12 18.70 -4.14
N ASP A 75 15.24 19.25 -3.66
CA ASP A 75 15.41 20.69 -3.45
C ASP A 75 15.26 21.49 -4.76
N GLN A 76 15.87 21.02 -5.86
CA GLN A 76 15.71 21.64 -7.18
C GLN A 76 14.27 21.65 -7.69
N HIS A 77 13.49 20.65 -7.28
CA HIS A 77 12.07 20.53 -7.60
C HIS A 77 11.19 21.09 -6.48
N GLY A 78 11.78 21.80 -5.50
CA GLY A 78 11.12 22.50 -4.40
C GLY A 78 10.41 21.60 -3.38
N TRP A 79 10.86 20.36 -3.23
CA TRP A 79 10.38 19.39 -2.26
C TRP A 79 11.31 19.32 -1.04
N GLN A 80 10.71 19.31 0.15
CA GLN A 80 11.37 18.78 1.33
C GLN A 80 11.30 17.24 1.28
N PRO A 81 12.41 16.50 1.47
CA PRO A 81 12.40 15.05 1.31
C PRO A 81 11.34 14.35 2.13
N GLU A 82 11.33 14.60 3.44
CA GLU A 82 10.38 14.01 4.38
C GLU A 82 8.93 14.25 3.92
N ARG A 83 8.65 15.41 3.32
CA ARG A 83 7.32 15.76 2.84
C ARG A 83 6.92 15.01 1.58
N MET A 84 7.81 14.87 0.60
CA MET A 84 7.50 14.11 -0.62
C MET A 84 7.24 12.63 -0.31
N PHE A 85 8.07 12.04 0.56
CA PHE A 85 7.91 10.63 0.94
C PHE A 85 6.75 10.38 1.89
N TYR A 86 6.40 11.37 2.73
CA TYR A 86 5.14 11.34 3.46
C TYR A 86 3.94 11.21 2.52
N VAL A 87 3.85 12.07 1.49
CA VAL A 87 2.75 12.03 0.52
C VAL A 87 2.76 10.70 -0.24
N ALA A 88 3.94 10.21 -0.65
CA ALA A 88 4.08 8.93 -1.34
C ALA A 88 3.58 7.76 -0.48
N TYR A 89 4.00 7.70 0.80
CA TYR A 89 3.57 6.68 1.75
C TYR A 89 2.06 6.71 1.97
N ARG A 90 1.47 7.90 2.17
CA ARG A 90 0.03 8.05 2.35
C ARG A 90 -0.75 7.64 1.11
N CYS A 91 -0.29 8.02 -0.07
CA CYS A 91 -0.91 7.60 -1.33
C CYS A 91 -0.84 6.08 -1.52
N ALA A 92 0.33 5.46 -1.28
CA ALA A 92 0.48 4.02 -1.38
C ALA A 92 -0.45 3.27 -0.40
N THR A 93 -0.45 3.68 0.87
CA THR A 93 -1.29 3.08 1.91
C THR A 93 -2.78 3.25 1.57
N GLY A 94 -3.19 4.45 1.14
CA GLY A 94 -4.58 4.73 0.81
C GLY A 94 -5.05 4.01 -0.45
N MET A 95 -4.19 3.86 -1.46
CA MET A 95 -4.50 3.05 -2.64
C MET A 95 -4.61 1.57 -2.32
N ALA A 96 -3.78 1.04 -1.42
CA ALA A 96 -3.92 -0.33 -0.93
C ALA A 96 -5.26 -0.53 -0.19
N SER A 97 -5.65 0.44 0.64
CA SER A 97 -6.97 0.48 1.29
C SER A 97 -8.12 0.41 0.29
N ILE A 98 -8.08 1.26 -0.74
CA ILE A 98 -9.09 1.30 -1.80
C ILE A 98 -9.15 -0.03 -2.55
N LEU A 99 -7.99 -0.62 -2.89
CA LEU A 99 -7.94 -1.90 -3.60
C LEU A 99 -8.55 -3.04 -2.75
N LEU A 100 -8.25 -3.07 -1.45
CA LEU A 100 -8.85 -4.03 -0.52
C LEU A 100 -10.37 -3.87 -0.44
N ASP A 101 -10.86 -2.63 -0.40
CA ASP A 101 -12.30 -2.33 -0.42
C ASP A 101 -12.96 -2.75 -1.74
N GLU A 102 -12.29 -2.52 -2.88
CA GLU A 102 -12.78 -2.88 -4.21
C GLU A 102 -12.86 -4.41 -4.40
N GLN A 103 -11.89 -5.16 -3.86
CA GLN A 103 -11.85 -6.63 -3.94
C GLN A 103 -12.72 -7.31 -2.88
N ALA A 104 -13.14 -6.59 -1.82
CA ALA A 104 -13.87 -7.17 -0.70
C ALA A 104 -15.13 -7.96 -1.10
N PRO A 105 -16.00 -7.49 -2.02
CA PRO A 105 -17.18 -8.25 -2.40
C PRO A 105 -16.87 -9.61 -3.05
N GLU A 106 -15.82 -9.69 -3.87
CA GLU A 106 -15.39 -10.94 -4.50
C GLU A 106 -14.78 -11.90 -3.48
N VAL A 107 -13.94 -11.39 -2.59
CA VAL A 107 -13.36 -12.17 -1.49
C VAL A 107 -14.45 -12.71 -0.57
N GLU A 108 -15.44 -11.88 -0.20
CA GLU A 108 -16.58 -12.26 0.62
C GLU A 108 -17.45 -13.32 -0.06
N ALA A 109 -17.71 -13.18 -1.37
CA ALA A 109 -18.42 -14.18 -2.16
C ALA A 109 -17.67 -15.52 -2.21
N GLY A 110 -16.37 -15.50 -2.52
CA GLY A 110 -15.53 -16.70 -2.52
C GLY A 110 -15.46 -17.38 -1.14
N MET A 111 -15.47 -16.59 -0.06
CA MET A 111 -15.54 -17.12 1.30
C MET A 111 -16.89 -17.79 1.58
N ALA A 112 -18.01 -17.19 1.15
CA ALA A 112 -19.33 -17.79 1.31
C ALA A 112 -19.44 -19.12 0.54
N GLU A 113 -18.91 -19.18 -0.68
CA GLU A 113 -18.84 -20.40 -1.48
C GLU A 113 -17.98 -21.49 -0.81
N ALA A 114 -16.80 -21.14 -0.30
CA ALA A 114 -15.94 -22.08 0.42
C ALA A 114 -16.62 -22.65 1.66
N GLN A 115 -17.35 -21.83 2.42
CA GLN A 115 -18.13 -22.29 3.57
C GLN A 115 -19.21 -23.29 3.15
N MET A 116 -19.97 -22.99 2.08
CA MET A 116 -20.97 -23.91 1.55
C MET A 116 -20.36 -25.22 1.07
N ALA A 117 -19.19 -25.17 0.42
CA ALA A 117 -18.46 -26.36 -0.02
C ALA A 117 -18.06 -27.25 1.18
N ILE A 118 -17.58 -26.66 2.28
CA ILE A 118 -17.29 -27.42 3.51
C ILE A 118 -18.56 -28.04 4.10
N MET A 119 -19.66 -27.28 4.15
CA MET A 119 -20.93 -27.76 4.70
C MET A 119 -21.55 -28.89 3.88
N ASN A 120 -21.43 -28.84 2.56
CA ASN A 120 -22.05 -29.80 1.65
C ASN A 120 -21.14 -30.97 1.28
N ASN A 121 -19.88 -31.00 1.75
CA ASN A 121 -18.95 -32.07 1.41
C ASN A 121 -19.37 -33.40 2.09
N PRO A 122 -19.75 -34.43 1.31
CA PRO A 122 -20.17 -35.73 1.85
C PRO A 122 -18.99 -36.58 2.34
N SER A 123 -17.75 -36.25 1.98
CA SER A 123 -16.55 -36.97 2.42
C SER A 123 -16.09 -36.59 3.83
N LEU A 124 -16.67 -35.54 4.43
CA LEU A 124 -16.33 -35.08 5.77
C LEU A 124 -17.27 -35.68 6.80
N SER A 125 -16.72 -36.30 7.85
CA SER A 125 -17.50 -36.58 9.06
C SER A 125 -17.94 -35.29 9.74
N ALA A 126 -18.96 -35.37 10.60
CA ALA A 126 -19.45 -34.20 11.35
C ALA A 126 -18.33 -33.52 12.16
N ALA A 127 -17.46 -34.31 12.80
CA ALA A 127 -16.33 -33.78 13.57
C ALA A 127 -15.29 -33.07 12.68
N GLN A 128 -14.94 -33.66 11.53
CA GLN A 128 -14.00 -33.03 10.59
C GLN A 128 -14.58 -31.74 9.98
N ARG A 129 -15.88 -31.75 9.67
CA ARG A 129 -16.60 -30.57 9.15
C ARG A 129 -16.56 -29.42 10.14
N GLU A 130 -16.87 -29.69 11.42
CA GLU A 130 -16.83 -28.65 12.45
C GLU A 130 -15.42 -28.09 12.64
N GLN A 131 -14.39 -28.95 12.62
CA GLN A 131 -13.00 -28.50 12.71
C GLN A 131 -12.60 -27.59 11.53
N MET A 132 -12.98 -27.96 10.30
CA MET A 132 -12.70 -27.14 9.12
C MET A 132 -13.45 -25.79 9.17
N LEU A 133 -14.71 -25.79 9.61
CA LEU A 133 -15.47 -24.54 9.79
C LEU A 133 -14.86 -23.65 10.89
N ALA A 134 -14.36 -24.22 11.97
CA ALA A 134 -13.68 -23.46 13.03
C ALA A 134 -12.41 -22.77 12.50
N MET A 135 -11.57 -23.48 11.76
CA MET A 135 -10.38 -22.90 11.12
C MET A 135 -10.76 -21.80 10.11
N PHE A 136 -11.83 -22.03 9.35
CA PHE A 136 -12.32 -21.06 8.37
C PHE A 136 -12.82 -19.77 9.03
N ARG A 137 -13.62 -19.87 10.10
CA ARG A 137 -14.09 -18.71 10.89
C ARG A 137 -12.91 -17.93 11.50
N GLN A 138 -11.88 -18.62 11.96
CA GLN A 138 -10.66 -17.97 12.46
C GLN A 138 -9.98 -17.17 11.35
N SER A 139 -9.83 -17.75 10.16
CA SER A 139 -9.26 -17.06 8.99
C SER A 139 -10.10 -15.84 8.58
N GLN A 140 -11.43 -15.94 8.61
CA GLN A 140 -12.31 -14.80 8.33
C GLN A 140 -12.12 -13.67 9.33
N SER A 141 -12.04 -14.00 10.63
CA SER A 141 -11.81 -12.99 11.67
C SER A 141 -10.46 -12.30 11.50
N SER A 142 -9.41 -13.04 11.16
CA SER A 142 -8.10 -12.44 10.87
C SER A 142 -8.14 -11.50 9.65
N TYR A 143 -8.88 -11.88 8.59
CA TYR A 143 -9.08 -11.01 7.43
C TYR A 143 -9.83 -9.72 7.78
N GLN A 144 -10.91 -9.82 8.57
CA GLN A 144 -11.66 -8.65 9.03
C GLN A 144 -10.82 -7.73 9.91
N GLN A 145 -10.06 -8.28 10.86
CA GLN A 145 -9.13 -7.49 11.68
C GLN A 145 -8.08 -6.78 10.83
N ALA A 146 -7.55 -7.43 9.79
CA ALA A 146 -6.62 -6.80 8.86
C ALA A 146 -7.26 -5.62 8.10
N ARG A 147 -8.54 -5.71 7.73
CA ARG A 147 -9.29 -4.59 7.12
C ARG A 147 -9.55 -3.45 8.10
N GLU A 148 -9.81 -3.76 9.36
CA GLU A 148 -10.10 -2.76 10.40
C GLU A 148 -8.85 -2.01 10.90
N LEU A 149 -7.65 -2.58 10.73
CA LEU A 149 -6.38 -1.93 11.11
C LEU A 149 -6.02 -0.72 10.24
N ASP A 150 -6.76 -0.46 9.17
CA ASP A 150 -6.49 0.65 8.25
C ASP A 150 -7.06 2.01 8.73
N THR A 151 -6.86 2.31 10.01
CA THR A 151 -7.26 3.58 10.65
C THR A 151 -6.15 4.65 10.60
N THR A 152 -5.04 4.35 9.93
CA THR A 152 -3.84 5.18 10.04
C THR A 152 -3.87 6.43 9.17
N ILE A 153 -4.79 6.53 8.20
CA ILE A 153 -4.87 7.63 7.24
C ILE A 153 -5.89 8.67 7.70
N PRO A 154 -5.49 9.95 7.90
CA PRO A 154 -6.40 11.06 8.14
C PRO A 154 -7.58 11.09 7.14
N PRO A 155 -8.84 11.27 7.60
CA PRO A 155 -10.02 11.21 6.72
C PRO A 155 -9.97 12.17 5.52
N GLN A 156 -9.39 13.35 5.71
CA GLN A 156 -9.21 14.35 4.65
C GLN A 156 -8.22 13.91 3.58
N GLU A 157 -7.15 13.18 3.94
CA GLU A 157 -6.23 12.60 2.97
C GLU A 157 -6.89 11.45 2.22
N MET A 158 -7.61 10.57 2.93
CA MET A 158 -8.35 9.50 2.30
C MET A 158 -9.39 10.03 1.29
N ALA A 159 -10.08 11.13 1.61
CA ALA A 159 -11.00 11.78 0.68
C ALA A 159 -10.29 12.30 -0.58
N LEU A 160 -9.09 12.89 -0.42
CA LEU A 160 -8.28 13.33 -1.56
C LEU A 160 -7.76 12.13 -2.37
N ILE A 161 -7.28 11.07 -1.73
CA ILE A 161 -6.78 9.87 -2.40
C ILE A 161 -7.89 9.21 -3.21
N ARG A 162 -9.10 9.08 -2.64
CA ARG A 162 -10.27 8.57 -3.37
C ARG A 162 -10.65 9.46 -4.56
N HIS A 163 -10.59 10.79 -4.40
CA HIS A 163 -10.91 11.71 -5.50
C HIS A 163 -9.87 11.68 -6.63
N TYR A 164 -8.60 11.45 -6.31
CA TYR A 164 -7.46 11.45 -7.25
C TYR A 164 -6.96 10.04 -7.60
N SER A 165 -7.73 8.98 -7.30
CA SER A 165 -7.24 7.58 -7.30
C SER A 165 -6.64 7.14 -8.64
N GLU A 166 -7.29 7.43 -9.76
CA GLU A 166 -6.78 7.10 -11.10
C GLU A 166 -5.46 7.80 -11.42
N GLN A 167 -5.33 9.05 -11.00
CA GLN A 167 -4.14 9.86 -11.25
C GLN A 167 -2.98 9.39 -10.37
N ILE A 168 -3.27 9.01 -9.13
CA ILE A 168 -2.30 8.38 -8.24
C ILE A 168 -1.87 7.02 -8.81
N ARG A 169 -2.81 6.18 -9.24
CA ARG A 169 -2.54 4.86 -9.84
C ARG A 169 -1.62 5.00 -11.06
N THR A 170 -1.92 5.96 -11.93
CA THR A 170 -1.09 6.25 -13.11
C THR A 170 0.29 6.76 -12.71
N ALA A 171 0.37 7.77 -11.85
CA ALA A 171 1.63 8.39 -11.47
C ALA A 171 2.56 7.42 -10.74
N MET A 172 2.01 6.55 -9.90
CA MET A 172 2.76 5.56 -9.13
C MET A 172 2.87 4.20 -9.84
N GLU A 173 2.41 4.10 -11.09
CA GLU A 173 2.42 2.87 -11.90
C GLU A 173 1.77 1.66 -11.19
N LEU A 174 0.72 1.89 -10.40
CA LEU A 174 0.00 0.85 -9.64
C LEU A 174 -1.03 0.09 -10.50
N ASN A 175 -0.76 -0.07 -11.79
CA ASN A 175 -1.70 -0.73 -12.70
C ASN A 175 -1.63 -2.24 -12.52
N ASP A 176 -2.80 -2.88 -12.46
CA ASP A 176 -2.92 -4.33 -12.61
C ASP A 176 -2.47 -4.71 -14.03
N GLU A 177 -1.33 -5.37 -14.16
CA GLU A 177 -1.05 -6.20 -15.33
C GLU A 177 -2.05 -7.37 -15.30
N ARG A 178 -3.23 -7.15 -15.88
CA ARG A 178 -4.22 -8.20 -16.16
C ARG A 178 -3.69 -9.25 -17.14
#